data_AF-A0A6B3H299-F1
#
_entry.id   AF-A0A6B3H299-F1
#
_cell.length_a   1.000
_cell.length_b   1.000
_cell.length_c   1.000
_cell.angle_alpha   90.00
_cell.angle_beta   90.00
_cell.angle_gamma   90.00
#
_symmetry.space_group_name_H-M   'P 1'
#
loop_
_entity.id
_entity.type
_entity.pdbx_description
1 polymer ?
#
loop_
_entity_poly.entity_id
_entity_poly.type
_entity_poly.pdbx_seq_one_letter_code
_entity_poly.pdbx_strand_id
1 'polypeptide(L)'
;KALLAAGDVRKAGQEDVRGVSATRYSGTVDVAELTGRNSALDPEQLAALKEQLSAAGVTTQTVDIWVDRNDLLVKKTERGETAGGAFSSTVFYSDYGTKVAVEKPPAADTVDFKEILKQRGTDPS
;
A
#
# COMPACT_ATOMS: atom_id res chain seq x y z
N LYS A 1 5.21 2.99 4.47
CA LYS A 1 6.11 4.12 4.78
C LYS A 1 5.35 5.39 5.15
N ALA A 2 4.29 5.76 4.43
CA ALA A 2 3.46 6.93 4.76
C ALA A 2 3.08 7.04 6.25
N LEU A 3 2.57 5.97 6.87
CA LEU A 3 2.24 6.02 8.31
C LEU A 3 3.45 6.30 9.22
N LEU A 4 4.67 5.88 8.85
CA LEU A 4 5.90 6.19 9.61
C LEU A 4 6.36 7.64 9.41
N ALA A 5 5.91 8.29 8.34
CA ALA A 5 6.20 9.68 8.03
C ALA A 5 5.13 10.63 8.58
N ALA A 6 3.96 10.10 8.97
CA ALA A 6 2.94 10.86 9.67
C ALA A 6 3.48 11.21 11.07
N GLY A 7 3.59 12.50 11.36
CA GLY A 7 4.03 12.98 12.68
C GLY A 7 3.02 12.77 13.79
N ASP A 8 1.78 12.43 13.42
CA ASP A 8 0.62 12.36 14.29
C ASP A 8 -0.08 11.00 14.19
N VAL A 9 0.66 9.90 14.37
CA VAL A 9 0.02 8.59 14.46
C VAL A 9 -0.74 8.48 15.78
N ARG A 10 -2.05 8.26 15.68
CA ARG A 10 -2.96 8.13 16.82
C ARG A 10 -3.66 6.79 16.85
N LYS A 11 -3.79 6.21 18.05
CA LYS A 11 -4.70 5.09 18.32
C LYS A 11 -6.14 5.59 18.15
N ALA A 12 -6.85 5.02 17.19
CA ALA A 12 -8.20 5.47 16.80
C ALA A 12 -9.32 4.62 17.44
N GLY A 13 -9.01 3.44 17.96
CA GLY A 13 -9.97 2.58 18.63
C GLY A 13 -9.64 1.10 18.47
N GLN A 14 -10.52 0.24 18.99
CA GLN A 14 -10.48 -1.20 18.76
C GLN A 14 -11.68 -1.57 17.88
N GLU A 15 -11.43 -2.40 16.87
CA GLU A 15 -12.42 -2.79 15.87
C GLU A 15 -12.26 -4.29 15.56
N ASP A 16 -13.38 -4.98 15.32
CA ASP A 16 -13.35 -6.35 14.79
C ASP A 16 -13.19 -6.33 13.27
N VAL A 17 -12.12 -6.95 12.79
CA VAL A 17 -11.79 -7.08 11.38
C VAL A 17 -11.91 -8.54 11.00
N ARG A 18 -12.99 -8.91 10.30
CA ARG A 18 -13.25 -10.30 9.84
C ARG A 18 -13.14 -11.33 10.98
N GLY A 19 -13.67 -10.99 12.15
CA GLY A 19 -13.64 -11.85 13.34
C GLY A 19 -12.35 -11.77 14.17
N VAL A 20 -11.38 -10.95 13.78
CA VAL A 20 -10.16 -10.69 14.54
C VAL A 20 -10.25 -9.32 15.20
N SER A 21 -10.19 -9.29 16.52
CA SER A 21 -10.14 -8.04 17.28
C SER A 21 -8.80 -7.34 17.08
N ALA A 22 -8.81 -6.09 16.63
CA ALA A 22 -7.61 -5.35 16.27
C ALA A 22 -7.68 -3.89 16.75
N THR A 23 -6.52 -3.33 17.10
CA THR A 23 -6.38 -1.89 17.38
C THR A 23 -6.13 -1.14 16.09
N ARG A 24 -6.95 -0.12 15.82
CA ARG A 24 -6.75 0.79 14.70
C ARG A 24 -5.81 1.92 15.08
N TYR A 25 -4.83 2.16 14.21
CA TYR A 25 -3.98 3.34 14.22
C TYR A 25 -4.19 4.12 12.94
N SER A 26 -4.18 5.45 13.04
CA SER A 26 -4.44 6.36 11.92
C SER A 26 -3.37 7.45 11.92
N GLY A 27 -2.91 7.84 10.73
CA GLY A 27 -2.03 8.99 10.55
C GLY A 27 -2.27 9.62 9.19
N THR A 28 -2.00 10.92 9.10
CA THR A 28 -2.15 11.69 7.87
C THR A 28 -0.80 12.25 7.43
N VAL A 29 -0.56 12.24 6.14
CA VAL A 29 0.61 12.83 5.51
C VAL A 29 0.15 13.92 4.57
N ASP A 30 0.59 15.16 4.82
CA ASP A 30 0.60 16.22 3.84
C ASP A 30 1.98 16.21 3.13
N VAL A 31 1.97 16.10 1.81
CA VAL A 31 3.20 15.98 1.02
C VAL A 31 4.01 17.28 1.01
N ALA A 32 3.35 18.43 1.10
CA ALA A 32 4.01 19.74 1.20
C ALA A 32 4.70 19.91 2.56
N GLU A 33 4.08 19.42 3.63
CA GLU A 33 4.61 19.51 5.01
C GLU A 33 5.51 18.33 5.43
N LEU A 34 5.72 17.35 4.54
CA LEU A 34 6.52 16.17 4.81
C LEU A 34 7.99 16.55 5.03
N THR A 35 8.43 16.51 6.29
CA THR A 35 9.81 16.81 6.71
C THR A 35 10.36 15.69 7.62
N GLY A 36 11.69 15.58 7.69
CA GLY A 36 12.36 14.56 8.50
C GLY A 36 12.16 14.69 10.00
N ARG A 37 11.72 15.87 10.49
CA ARG A 37 11.51 16.10 11.93
C ARG A 37 10.32 15.33 12.50
N ASN A 38 9.34 15.02 11.65
CA ASN A 38 8.06 14.43 12.04
C ASN A 38 7.95 12.97 11.61
N SER A 39 9.07 12.34 11.26
CA SER A 39 9.11 11.06 10.57
C SER A 39 10.08 10.11 11.24
N ALA A 40 9.71 8.84 11.35
CA ALA A 40 10.61 7.76 11.73
C ALA A 40 11.49 7.26 10.56
N LEU A 41 11.30 7.82 9.36
CA LEU A 41 12.12 7.53 8.17
C LEU A 41 13.41 8.34 8.17
N ASP A 42 14.48 7.74 7.66
CA ASP A 42 15.71 8.47 7.32
C ASP A 42 15.50 9.45 6.14
N PRO A 43 16.44 10.40 5.91
CA PRO A 43 16.27 11.42 4.88
C PRO A 43 16.10 10.87 3.45
N GLU A 44 16.78 9.78 3.10
CA GLU A 44 16.69 9.18 1.76
C GLU A 44 15.33 8.51 1.56
N GLN A 45 14.87 7.74 2.54
CA GLN A 45 13.56 7.10 2.52
C GLN A 45 12.43 8.13 2.46
N LEU A 46 12.59 9.25 3.17
CA LEU A 46 11.63 10.34 3.13
C LEU A 46 11.61 11.02 1.76
N ALA A 47 12.77 11.31 1.19
CA ALA A 47 12.88 11.91 -0.14
C ALA A 47 12.22 11.02 -1.21
N ALA A 48 12.52 9.72 -1.19
CA ALA A 48 11.93 8.76 -2.11
C ALA A 48 10.40 8.66 -1.95
N LEU A 49 9.90 8.67 -0.70
CA LEU A 49 8.46 8.68 -0.45
C LEU A 49 7.81 9.96 -0.98
N LYS A 50 8.44 11.13 -0.75
CA LYS A 50 7.95 12.42 -1.24
C LYS A 50 7.90 12.45 -2.76
N GLU A 51 8.94 11.97 -3.43
CA GLU A 51 8.99 11.87 -4.89
C GLU A 51 7.86 10.97 -5.42
N GLN A 52 7.68 9.78 -4.86
CA GLN A 52 6.62 8.85 -5.27
C GLN A 52 5.22 9.48 -5.14
N LEU A 53 4.95 10.13 -4.01
CA LEU A 53 3.65 10.77 -3.77
C LEU A 53 3.45 11.97 -4.70
N SER A 54 4.47 12.78 -4.92
CA SER A 54 4.42 13.95 -5.80
C SER A 54 4.22 13.54 -7.27
N ALA A 55 4.91 12.49 -7.73
CA ALA A 55 4.76 11.94 -9.07
C ALA A 55 3.34 11.38 -9.32
N ALA A 56 2.71 10.83 -8.27
CA ALA A 56 1.31 10.41 -8.31
C ALA A 56 0.30 11.58 -8.15
N GLY A 57 0.79 12.82 -7.97
CA GLY A 57 -0.04 13.99 -7.73
C GLY A 57 -0.78 13.97 -6.40
N VAL A 58 -0.30 13.19 -5.42
CA VAL A 58 -0.91 13.09 -4.10
C VAL A 58 -0.59 14.36 -3.29
N THR A 59 -1.62 15.03 -2.78
CA THR A 59 -1.46 16.20 -1.89
C THR A 59 -1.52 15.79 -0.42
N THR A 60 -2.54 14.99 -0.08
CA THR A 60 -2.77 14.48 1.26
C THR A 60 -3.15 13.00 1.19
N GLN A 61 -2.60 12.22 2.12
CA GLN A 61 -2.92 10.81 2.27
C GLN A 61 -3.19 10.47 3.74
N THR A 62 -4.32 9.82 4.01
CA THR A 62 -4.59 9.17 5.29
C THR A 62 -4.30 7.67 5.17
N VAL A 63 -3.57 7.15 6.15
CA VAL A 63 -3.31 5.72 6.30
C VAL A 63 -3.88 5.25 7.62
N ASP A 64 -4.72 4.22 7.55
CA ASP A 64 -5.15 3.47 8.72
C ASP A 64 -4.57 2.05 8.64
N ILE A 65 -4.11 1.55 9.79
CA ILE A 65 -3.75 0.14 9.98
C ILE A 65 -4.51 -0.45 11.15
N TRP A 66 -4.80 -1.74 11.07
CA TRP A 66 -5.38 -2.51 12.16
C TRP A 66 -4.39 -3.59 12.53
N VAL A 67 -3.97 -3.58 13.80
CA VAL A 67 -2.98 -4.52 14.34
C VAL A 67 -3.67 -5.39 15.39
N ASP A 68 -3.56 -6.70 15.26
CA ASP A 68 -4.15 -7.66 16.20
C ASP A 68 -3.34 -7.75 17.51
N ARG A 69 -3.75 -8.65 18.41
CA ARG A 69 -3.07 -8.86 19.71
C ARG A 69 -1.70 -9.54 19.60
N ASN A 70 -1.36 -10.08 18.43
CA ASN A 70 -0.07 -10.72 18.15
C ASN A 70 0.88 -9.78 17.39
N ASP A 71 0.55 -8.48 17.33
CA ASP A 71 1.27 -7.46 16.58
C ASP A 71 1.29 -7.71 15.06
N LEU A 72 0.31 -8.44 14.53
CA LEU A 72 0.14 -8.68 13.10
C LEU A 72 -0.80 -7.65 12.47
N LEU A 73 -0.40 -7.10 11.33
CA LEU A 73 -1.27 -6.27 10.50
C LEU A 73 -2.39 -7.15 9.94
N VAL A 74 -3.65 -6.81 10.17
CA VAL A 74 -4.80 -7.59 9.64
C VAL A 74 -5.59 -6.83 8.58
N LYS A 75 -5.47 -5.49 8.57
CA LYS A 75 -6.06 -4.63 7.56
C LYS A 75 -5.26 -3.35 7.42
N LYS A 76 -5.24 -2.81 6.21
CA LYS A 76 -4.72 -1.49 5.89
C LYS A 76 -5.72 -0.77 5.00
N THR A 77 -5.94 0.51 5.25
CA THR A 77 -6.64 1.38 4.29
C THR A 77 -5.83 2.61 3.99
N GLU A 78 -5.83 3.02 2.73
CA GLU A 78 -5.21 4.25 2.27
C GLU A 78 -6.24 5.06 1.51
N ARG A 79 -6.33 6.35 1.82
CA ARG A 79 -7.25 7.29 1.16
C ARG A 79 -6.53 8.60 0.93
N GLY A 80 -6.90 9.31 -0.12
CA GLY A 80 -6.35 10.62 -0.39
C GLY A 80 -6.84 11.20 -1.70
N GLU A 81 -6.25 12.31 -2.07
CA GLU A 81 -6.53 13.00 -3.33
C GLU A 81 -5.30 12.96 -4.21
N THR A 82 -5.52 12.72 -5.52
CA THR A 82 -4.50 12.83 -6.55
C THR A 82 -4.90 13.87 -7.60
N ALA A 83 -3.98 14.22 -8.50
CA ALA A 83 -4.31 15.00 -9.69
C ALA A 83 -5.39 14.35 -10.58
N GLY A 84 -5.56 13.02 -10.50
CA GLY A 84 -6.59 12.27 -11.22
C GLY A 84 -7.90 12.07 -10.45
N GLY A 85 -8.03 12.63 -9.24
CA GLY A 85 -9.20 12.47 -8.37
C GLY A 85 -8.91 11.70 -7.07
N ALA A 86 -9.96 11.51 -6.26
CA ALA A 86 -9.87 10.81 -4.99
C ALA A 86 -9.58 9.32 -5.18
N PHE A 87 -8.74 8.76 -4.32
CA PHE A 87 -8.44 7.33 -4.28
C PHE A 87 -8.75 6.74 -2.90
N SER A 88 -9.10 5.46 -2.90
CA SER A 88 -9.27 4.67 -1.68
C SER A 88 -8.91 3.21 -1.96
N SER A 89 -8.05 2.64 -1.12
CA SER A 89 -7.66 1.24 -1.16
C SER A 89 -7.85 0.60 0.20
N THR A 90 -8.27 -0.67 0.21
CA THR A 90 -8.37 -1.51 1.40
C THR A 90 -7.74 -2.86 1.12
N VAL A 91 -6.79 -3.25 1.96
CA VAL A 91 -6.12 -4.55 1.89
C VAL A 91 -6.31 -5.27 3.21
N PHE A 92 -6.59 -6.57 3.13
CA PHE A 92 -6.67 -7.46 4.29
C PHE A 92 -5.50 -8.43 4.25
N TYR A 93 -4.95 -8.73 5.42
CA TYR A 93 -3.82 -9.62 5.58
C TYR A 93 -4.23 -10.76 6.51
N SER A 94 -3.89 -11.99 6.13
CA SER A 94 -4.18 -13.22 6.87
C SER A 94 -3.13 -14.28 6.55
N ASP A 95 -3.23 -15.43 7.22
CA ASP A 95 -2.47 -16.64 6.90
C ASP A 95 -0.94 -16.49 6.99
N TYR A 96 -0.47 -15.57 7.85
CA TYR A 96 0.95 -15.36 8.14
C TYR A 96 1.68 -16.66 8.50
N GLY A 97 2.80 -16.92 7.83
CA GLY A 97 3.63 -18.11 8.07
C GLY A 97 3.10 -19.41 7.45
N THR A 98 1.97 -19.36 6.74
CA THR A 98 1.40 -20.55 6.08
C THR A 98 2.22 -20.92 4.84
N LYS A 99 2.59 -22.19 4.72
CA LYS A 99 3.22 -22.72 3.50
C LYS A 99 2.17 -22.86 2.41
N VAL A 100 2.43 -22.25 1.26
CA VAL A 100 1.58 -22.41 0.07
C VAL A 100 2.22 -23.41 -0.90
N ALA A 101 1.42 -24.33 -1.42
CA ALA A 101 1.81 -25.14 -2.56
C ALA A 101 1.57 -24.31 -3.82
N VAL A 102 2.60 -24.15 -4.65
CA VAL A 102 2.49 -23.45 -5.93
C VAL A 102 2.70 -24.48 -7.03
N GLU A 103 1.66 -24.73 -7.82
CA GLU A 103 1.74 -25.55 -9.02
C GLU A 103 1.84 -24.65 -10.24
N LYS A 104 2.73 -25.01 -11.16
CA LYS A 104 2.84 -24.31 -12.44
C LYS A 104 1.58 -24.62 -13.25
N PRO A 105 0.87 -23.61 -13.81
CA PRO A 105 -0.22 -23.87 -14.74
C PRO A 105 0.25 -24.75 -15.90
N PRO A 106 -0.60 -25.63 -16.45
CA PRO A 106 -0.25 -26.45 -17.61
C PRO A 106 0.25 -25.58 -18.76
N ALA A 107 1.24 -26.07 -19.51
CA ALA A 107 1.84 -25.30 -20.60
C ALA A 107 0.81 -24.89 -21.68
N ALA A 108 -0.23 -25.72 -21.89
CA ALA A 108 -1.31 -25.43 -22.83
C ALA A 108 -2.19 -24.23 -22.41
N ASP A 109 -2.20 -23.86 -21.13
CA ASP A 109 -2.98 -22.75 -20.58
C ASP A 109 -2.13 -21.49 -20.38
N THR A 110 -0.88 -21.51 -20.86
CA THR A 110 0.06 -20.38 -20.75
C THR A 110 0.58 -20.00 -22.13
N VAL A 111 0.77 -18.71 -22.36
CA VAL A 111 1.48 -18.19 -23.54
C VAL A 111 2.72 -17.44 -23.06
N ASP A 112 3.82 -17.56 -23.81
CA ASP A 112 5.04 -16.83 -23.47
C ASP A 112 4.86 -15.34 -23.75
N PHE A 113 5.30 -14.49 -22.82
CA PHE A 113 5.18 -13.04 -22.94
C PHE A 113 5.88 -12.50 -24.21
N LYS A 114 6.97 -13.13 -24.66
CA LYS A 114 7.67 -12.76 -25.89
C LYS A 114 6.82 -13.06 -27.14
N GLU A 115 5.96 -14.07 -27.10
CA GLU A 115 5.04 -14.37 -28.20
C GLU A 115 3.93 -13.32 -28.30
N ILE A 116 3.37 -12.89 -27.15
CA ILE A 116 2.41 -11.76 -27.10
C ILE A 116 3.03 -10.49 -27.69
N LEU A 117 4.28 -10.16 -27.32
CA LEU A 117 4.96 -8.97 -27.84
C LEU A 117 5.23 -9.04 -29.35
N LYS A 118 5.56 -10.22 -29.89
CA LYS A 118 5.74 -10.40 -31.33
C LYS A 118 4.43 -10.24 -32.10
N GLN A 119 3.33 -10.80 -31.60
CA GLN A 119 2.00 -10.66 -32.22
C GLN A 119 1.55 -9.20 -32.29
N ARG A 120 1.83 -8.41 -31.25
CA ARG A 120 1.52 -6.96 -31.21
C ARG A 120 2.46 -6.09 -32.06
N GLY A 121 3.62 -6.60 -32.45
CA GLY A 121 4.55 -5.91 -33.35
C GLY A 121 4.25 -6.12 -34.84
N THR A 122 3.22 -6.92 -35.18
CA THR A 122 2.86 -7.31 -36.55
C THR A 122 1.55 -6.70 -37.07
N ASP A 123 1.04 -5.63 -36.47
CA ASP A 123 0.02 -4.77 -37.10
C ASP A 123 0.68 -3.53 -37.75
N PRO A 124 1.06 -3.58 -39.04
CA PRO A 124 1.07 -2.37 -39.86
C PRO A 124 -0.39 -2.02 -40.22
N SER A 125 -0.76 -0.75 -40.01
CA SER A 125 -1.97 -0.16 -40.59
C SER A 125 -2.00 -0.28 -42.12
#